data_AF-A0A1W6QY66-F1
#
_entry.id   AF-A0A1W6QY66-F1
#
_cell.length_a   1.000
_cell.length_b   1.000
_cell.length_c   1.000
_cell.angle_alpha   90.00
_cell.angle_beta   90.00
_cell.angle_gamma   90.00
#
_symmetry.space_group_name_H-M   'P 1'
#
loop_
_entity.id
_entity.type
_entity.pdbx_description
1 polymer ?
#
loop_
_entity_poly.entity_id
_entity_poly.type
_entity_poly.pdbx_seq_one_letter_code
_entity_poly.pdbx_strand_id
1 'polypeptide(L)' 'MARKYNKLSREALKMLLDGVSRREVKQYLAGKQIGARTAIAVLCRQEMVVLKQRMPGSR' A
#
# COMPACT_ATOMS: atom_id res chain seq x y z
N MET A 1 -17.30 3.57 -3.66
CA MET A 1 -16.03 3.86 -2.92
C MET A 1 -15.23 2.62 -2.56
N ALA A 2 -15.80 1.61 -1.88
CA ALA A 2 -15.05 0.45 -1.35
C ALA A 2 -14.24 -0.36 -2.39
N ARG A 3 -14.78 -0.59 -3.60
CA ARG A 3 -14.06 -1.28 -4.70
C ARG A 3 -12.81 -0.53 -5.15
N LYS A 4 -12.87 0.80 -5.26
CA LYS A 4 -11.73 1.64 -5.66
C LYS A 4 -10.61 1.57 -4.62
N TYR A 5 -10.94 1.60 -3.34
CA TYR A 5 -9.96 1.43 -2.25
C TYR A 5 -9.34 0.04 -2.23
N ASN A 6 -10.12 -1.01 -2.48
CA ASN A 6 -9.60 -2.37 -2.57
C ASN A 6 -8.61 -2.54 -3.74
N LYS A 7 -8.90 -1.91 -4.89
CA LYS A 7 -7.98 -1.92 -6.04
C LYS A 7 -6.65 -1.23 -5.71
N LEU A 8 -6.71 0.00 -5.19
CA LEU A 8 -5.51 0.76 -4.84
C LEU A 8 -4.69 0.10 -3.73
N SER A 9 -5.37 -0.55 -2.78
CA SER A 9 -4.71 -1.33 -1.72
C SER A 9 -3.91 -2.50 -2.30
N ARG A 10 -4.48 -3.25 -3.25
CA ARG A 10 -3.79 -4.36 -3.92
C ARG A 10 -2.62 -3.88 -4.78
N GLU A 11 -2.79 -2.78 -5.51
CA GLU A 11 -1.74 -2.19 -6.33
C GLU A 11 -0.57 -1.69 -5.47
N ALA A 12 -0.84 -0.97 -4.37
CA ALA A 12 0.19 -0.52 -3.44
C ALA A 12 0.93 -1.69 -2.79
N LEU A 13 0.22 -2.75 -2.40
CA LEU A 13 0.83 -3.96 -1.87
C LEU A 13 1.76 -4.61 -2.89
N LYS A 14 1.30 -4.75 -4.15
CA LYS A 14 2.12 -5.31 -5.23
C LYS A 14 3.39 -4.49 -5.44
N MET A 15 3.28 -3.16 -5.54
CA MET A 15 4.43 -2.27 -5.70
C MET A 15 5.45 -2.43 -4.57
N LEU A 16 5.00 -2.51 -3.31
CA LEU A 16 5.90 -2.72 -2.16
C LEU A 16 6.58 -4.10 -2.19
N LEU A 17 5.88 -5.15 -2.63
CA LEU A 17 6.45 -6.49 -2.79
C LEU A 17 7.46 -6.54 -3.94
N ASP A 18 7.20 -5.82 -5.02
CA ASP A 18 8.09 -5.65 -6.18
C ASP A 18 9.33 -4.76 -5.85
N GLY A 19 9.43 -4.25 -4.61
CA GLY A 19 10.58 -3.47 -4.14
C GLY A 19 10.53 -1.98 -4.47
N VAL A 20 9.40 -1.47 -4.99
CA VAL A 20 9.21 -0.04 -5.26
C VAL A 20 9.31 0.74 -3.94
N SER A 21 9.97 1.89 -3.99
CA SER A 21 10.24 2.66 -2.78
C SER A 21 8.94 3.19 -2.16
N ARG A 22 8.93 3.29 -0.83
CA ARG A 22 7.82 3.88 -0.08
C ARG A 22 7.41 5.27 -0.60
N ARG A 23 8.39 6.08 -1.01
CA ARG A 23 8.18 7.44 -1.53
C ARG A 23 7.38 7.41 -2.84
N GLU A 24 7.74 6.51 -3.76
CA GLU A 24 7.04 6.35 -5.04
C GLU A 24 5.62 5.81 -4.85
N VAL A 25 5.43 4.82 -3.98
CA VAL A 25 4.08 4.30 -3.67
C VAL A 25 3.21 5.40 -3.03
N LYS A 26 3.79 6.26 -2.19
CA LYS A 26 3.07 7.43 -1.62
C LYS A 26 2.66 8.41 -2.71
N GLN A 27 3.56 8.75 -3.64
CA GLN A 27 3.26 9.65 -4.76
C GLN A 27 2.18 9.05 -5.68
N TYR A 28 2.28 7.76 -5.99
CA TYR A 28 1.28 7.02 -6.74
C TYR A 28 -0.11 7.16 -6.13
N LEU A 29 -0.25 6.86 -4.83
CA LEU A 29 -1.53 6.91 -4.13
C LEU A 29 -2.08 8.33 -4.00
N ALA A 30 -1.20 9.32 -3.79
CA ALA A 30 -1.59 10.73 -3.74
C ALA A 30 -2.23 11.21 -5.06
N GLY A 31 -1.78 10.67 -6.21
CA GLY A 31 -2.34 10.97 -7.53
C GLY A 31 -3.72 10.37 -7.83
N LYS A 32 -4.29 9.51 -6.96
CA LYS A 32 -5.51 8.71 -7.28
C LYS A 32 -6.84 9.31 -6.84
N GLN A 33 -6.89 10.61 -6.52
CA GLN A 33 -8.10 11.31 -6.06
C GLN A 33 -8.80 10.61 -4.86
N ILE A 34 -8.00 10.10 -3.91
CA ILE A 34 -8.49 9.45 -2.69
C ILE A 34 -8.23 10.27 -1.41
N GLY A 35 -7.64 11.45 -1.57
CA GLY A 35 -7.23 12.32 -0.46
C GLY A 35 -5.93 11.85 0.20
N ALA A 36 -5.12 12.81 0.67
CA ALA A 36 -3.79 12.55 1.21
C ALA A 36 -3.82 11.65 2.46
N ARG A 37 -4.78 11.88 3.37
CA ARG A 37 -4.91 11.10 4.61
C ARG A 37 -5.22 9.62 4.31
N THR A 38 -6.09 9.37 3.34
CA THR A 38 -6.44 8.00 2.95
C THR A 38 -5.30 7.31 2.22
N ALA A 39 -4.58 8.04 1.35
CA ALA A 39 -3.38 7.52 0.70
C ALA A 39 -2.32 7.05 1.72
N ILE A 40 -2.09 7.84 2.77
CA ILE A 40 -1.18 7.47 3.87
C ILE A 40 -1.70 6.24 4.62
N ALA A 41 -2.99 6.21 4.96
CA ALA A 41 -3.57 5.07 5.66
C ALA A 41 -3.49 3.76 4.85
N VAL A 42 -3.73 3.82 3.54
CA VAL A 42 -3.58 2.69 2.62
C VAL A 42 -2.12 2.23 2.60
N LEU A 43 -1.18 3.16 2.43
CA LEU A 43 0.25 2.85 2.41
C LEU A 43 0.67 2.13 3.70
N CYS A 44 0.42 2.73 4.87
CA CYS A 44 0.83 2.15 6.16
C CYS A 44 0.23 0.75 6.38
N ARG A 45 -1.02 0.52 5.97
CA ARG A 45 -1.65 -0.81 6.07
C ARG A 45 -0.93 -1.84 5.20
N GLN A 46 -0.55 -1.49 3.96
CA GLN A 46 0.15 -2.43 3.09
C GLN A 46 1.60 -2.67 3.52
N GLU A 47 2.28 -1.68 4.07
CA GLU A 47 3.60 -1.85 4.68
C GLU A 47 3.55 -2.90 5.81
N MET A 48 2.53 -2.84 6.66
CA MET A 48 2.32 -3.84 7.73
C MET A 48 2.09 -5.25 7.18
N VAL A 49 1.39 -5.39 6.05
CA VAL A 49 1.19 -6.68 5.40
C VAL A 49 2.52 -7.24 4.87
N VAL A 50 3.33 -6.41 4.21
CA VAL A 50 4.65 -6.81 3.72
C VAL A 50 5.56 -7.21 4.88
N LEU A 51 5.59 -6.44 5.96
CA LEU A 51 6.35 -6.78 7.16
C LEU A 51 5.95 -8.15 7.71
N LYS A 52 4.64 -8.40 7.89
CA LYS A 52 4.14 -9.70 8.36
C LYS A 52 4.53 -10.87 7.45
N GLN A 53 4.50 -10.68 6.13
CA GLN A 53 4.90 -11.73 5.18
C GLN A 53 6.41 -12.01 5.20
N ARG A 54 7.23 -11.00 5.52
CA ARG A 54 8.69 -11.11 5.55
C ARG A 54 9.23 -11.56 6.92
N MET A 55 8.40 -11.57 7.97
CA MET A 55 8.80 -12.12 9.26
C MET A 55 8.89 -13.66 9.19
N PRO A 56 10.05 -14.26 9.49
CA PRO A 56 10.15 -15.71 9.62
C PRO A 56 9.35 -16.17 10.84
N GLY A 57 8.40 -17.10 10.65
CA GLY A 57 7.57 -17.68 11.72
C GLY A 57 6.09 -17.32 11.71
N SER A 58 5.60 -16.55 10.73
CA SER A 58 4.17 -16.17 10.63
C SER A 58 3.32 -17.10 9.75
N ARG A 59 3.71 -18.36 9.55
CA ARG A 59 2.90 -19.38 8.84
C ARG A 59 2.15 -20.26 9.81
#